data_AF-A0A970QM38-F1
#
_entry.id   AF-A0A970QM38-F1
#
_cell.length_a   1.000
_cell.length_b   1.000
_cell.length_c   1.000
_cell.angle_alpha   90.00
_cell.angle_beta   90.00
_cell.angle_gamma   90.00
#
_symmetry.space_group_name_H-M   'P 1'
#
loop_
_entity.id
_entity.type
_entity.pdbx_description
1 polymer ?
#
loop_
_entity_poly.entity_id
_entity_poly.type
_entity_poly.pdbx_seq_one_letter_code
_entity_poly.pdbx_strand_id
1 'polypeptide(L)'
;MNHLDLFAGIGGFSLAAQWMGWETVAQVEWDKWCQKVLAKNFPNALRFGDIVEFNKNIMVDTYGNFMYLCENGDINMGRKRLTRYDNAVQLYESGMSIQDCADYYEISRQAMHKILIRRNCGFRDNLKYGDENHFFRDVDPNNTKKRRVQHFTDKAIKKGILIRPVKCEKCGDTQVFSDGRNGIQAHHSDYDKPLDVMWLCQKCHHEWHKQNVVINEKENEPGNPSGRIDILTGGFP
;
A
#
# COMPACT_ATOMS: atom_id res chain seq x y z
N MET A 1 -0.72 -27.11 -3.67
CA MET A 1 0.14 -25.91 -3.66
C MET A 1 0.37 -25.51 -5.10
N ASN A 2 0.40 -24.20 -5.37
CA ASN A 2 0.72 -23.64 -6.67
C ASN A 2 2.24 -23.43 -6.78
N HIS A 3 2.85 -24.05 -7.78
CA HIS A 3 4.29 -24.13 -7.97
C HIS A 3 4.73 -23.39 -9.24
N LEU A 4 5.75 -22.54 -9.13
CA LEU A 4 6.47 -21.94 -10.26
C LEU A 4 7.87 -22.54 -10.38
N ASP A 5 8.21 -23.04 -11.58
CA ASP A 5 9.51 -23.62 -11.90
C ASP A 5 10.36 -22.65 -12.73
N LEU A 6 11.41 -22.07 -12.15
CA LEU A 6 12.36 -21.18 -12.83
C LEU A 6 13.56 -21.98 -13.36
N PHE A 7 14.12 -21.59 -14.50
CA PHE A 7 15.21 -22.35 -15.12
C PHE A 7 14.83 -23.84 -15.23
N ALA A 8 13.61 -24.08 -15.71
CA ALA A 8 12.94 -25.36 -15.55
C ALA A 8 13.68 -26.52 -16.26
N GLY A 9 14.53 -26.22 -17.23
CA GLY A 9 15.22 -27.21 -18.04
C GLY A 9 14.22 -28.17 -18.66
N ILE A 10 14.42 -29.46 -18.42
CA ILE A 10 13.50 -30.51 -18.88
C ILE A 10 12.31 -30.77 -17.92
N GLY A 11 12.20 -30.04 -16.81
CA GLY A 11 11.06 -30.12 -15.88
C GLY A 11 11.28 -31.04 -14.68
N GLY A 12 12.51 -31.15 -14.17
CA GLY A 12 12.81 -32.01 -13.01
C GLY A 12 12.03 -31.59 -11.75
N PHE A 13 12.00 -30.29 -11.45
CA PHE A 13 11.22 -29.78 -10.31
C PHE A 13 9.72 -29.83 -10.58
N SER A 14 9.27 -29.53 -11.80
CA SER A 14 7.87 -29.74 -12.22
C SER A 14 7.40 -31.18 -11.98
N LEU A 15 8.24 -32.18 -12.27
CA LEU A 15 7.93 -33.59 -12.02
C LEU A 15 7.87 -33.90 -10.52
N ALA A 16 8.82 -33.38 -9.73
CA ALA A 16 8.82 -33.54 -8.28
C ALA A 16 7.59 -32.90 -7.63
N ALA A 17 7.20 -31.71 -8.09
CA ALA A 17 5.99 -31.02 -7.64
C ALA A 17 4.74 -31.86 -7.93
N GLN A 18 4.65 -32.45 -9.13
CA GLN A 18 3.56 -33.37 -9.48
C GLN A 18 3.52 -34.61 -8.56
N TRP A 19 4.67 -35.21 -8.25
CA TRP A 19 4.75 -36.34 -7.30
C TRP A 19 4.31 -35.97 -5.89
N MET A 20 4.48 -34.71 -5.49
CA MET A 20 4.02 -34.17 -4.20
C MET A 20 2.54 -33.74 -4.23
N GLY A 21 1.83 -33.91 -5.35
CA GLY A 21 0.44 -33.46 -5.52
C GLY A 21 0.30 -31.95 -5.63
N TRP A 22 1.35 -31.25 -6.05
CA TRP A 22 1.32 -29.81 -6.31
C TRP A 22 1.05 -29.54 -7.78
N GLU A 23 0.46 -28.39 -8.05
CA GLU A 23 0.18 -27.94 -9.42
C GLU A 23 1.30 -27.02 -9.88
N THR A 24 2.00 -27.41 -10.95
CA THR A 24 2.95 -26.51 -11.60
C THR A 24 2.16 -25.59 -12.52
N VAL A 25 1.97 -24.36 -12.08
CA VAL A 25 1.12 -23.36 -12.76
C VAL A 25 1.89 -22.59 -13.83
N ALA A 26 3.21 -22.51 -13.70
CA ALA A 26 4.06 -22.02 -14.79
C ALA A 26 5.52 -22.48 -14.70
N GLN A 27 6.21 -22.27 -15.82
CA GLN A 27 7.60 -22.60 -16.06
C GLN A 27 8.31 -21.46 -16.78
N VAL A 28 9.57 -21.16 -16.42
CA VAL A 28 10.43 -20.21 -17.12
C VAL A 28 11.67 -20.95 -17.63
N GLU A 29 11.84 -20.99 -18.95
CA GLU A 29 12.95 -21.68 -19.60
C GLU A 29 13.26 -21.01 -20.95
N TRP A 30 14.51 -20.65 -21.20
CA TRP A 30 14.89 -19.93 -22.42
C TRP A 30 15.10 -20.87 -23.61
N ASP A 31 15.54 -22.11 -23.37
CA ASP A 31 15.94 -23.05 -24.41
C ASP A 31 14.72 -23.65 -25.11
N LYS A 32 14.70 -23.56 -26.45
CA LYS A 32 13.56 -23.98 -27.26
C LYS A 32 13.36 -25.49 -27.28
N TRP A 33 14.41 -26.29 -27.07
CA TRP A 33 14.27 -27.73 -27.00
C TRP A 33 13.66 -28.15 -25.65
N CYS A 34 14.17 -27.60 -24.54
CA CYS A 34 13.60 -27.76 -23.22
C CYS A 34 12.12 -27.35 -23.17
N GLN A 35 11.77 -26.19 -23.75
CA GLN A 35 10.37 -25.77 -23.86
C GLN A 35 9.47 -26.80 -24.57
N LYS A 36 9.97 -27.52 -25.59
CA LYS A 36 9.21 -28.59 -26.27
C LYS A 36 9.01 -29.80 -25.37
N VAL A 37 10.03 -30.18 -24.60
CA VAL A 37 9.94 -31.27 -23.61
C VAL A 37 8.92 -30.91 -22.53
N LEU A 38 8.99 -29.70 -22.00
CA LEU A 38 8.04 -29.18 -21.02
C LEU A 38 6.62 -29.15 -21.57
N ALA A 39 6.42 -28.68 -22.80
CA ALA A 39 5.09 -28.65 -23.46
C ALA A 39 4.46 -30.04 -23.58
N LYS A 40 5.28 -31.05 -23.84
CA LYS A 40 4.82 -32.43 -23.97
C LYS A 40 4.38 -33.04 -22.63
N ASN A 41 5.11 -32.76 -21.55
CA ASN A 41 4.92 -33.42 -20.25
C ASN A 41 4.04 -32.63 -19.28
N PHE A 42 4.01 -31.30 -19.40
CA PHE A 42 3.26 -30.37 -18.54
C PHE A 42 2.44 -29.39 -19.40
N PRO A 43 1.39 -29.88 -20.11
CA PRO A 43 0.67 -29.08 -21.10
C PRO A 43 -0.14 -27.92 -20.49
N ASN A 44 -0.56 -28.04 -19.23
CA ASN A 44 -1.40 -27.04 -18.55
C ASN A 44 -0.59 -25.91 -17.90
N ALA A 45 0.74 -26.05 -17.79
CA ALA A 45 1.59 -25.02 -17.20
C ALA A 45 1.83 -23.88 -18.20
N LEU A 46 1.68 -22.64 -17.76
CA LEU A 46 2.13 -21.48 -18.55
C LEU A 46 3.64 -21.56 -18.78
N ARG A 47 4.11 -21.00 -19.90
CA ARG A 47 5.52 -21.07 -20.25
C ARG A 47 6.07 -19.73 -20.69
N PHE A 48 7.17 -19.35 -20.07
CA PHE A 48 7.91 -18.12 -20.33
C PHE A 48 9.33 -18.42 -20.79
N GLY A 49 9.91 -17.49 -21.54
CA GLY A 49 11.25 -17.61 -22.14
C GLY A 49 12.34 -17.01 -21.26
N ASP A 50 12.82 -15.83 -21.66
CA ASP A 50 13.92 -15.12 -20.99
C ASP A 50 13.53 -14.74 -19.54
N ILE A 51 14.33 -15.21 -18.57
CA ILE A 51 14.14 -14.88 -17.16
C ILE A 51 14.32 -13.39 -16.89
N VAL A 52 15.16 -12.68 -17.65
CA VAL A 52 15.36 -11.24 -17.50
C VAL A 52 14.10 -10.50 -17.97
N GLU A 53 13.48 -10.93 -19.06
CA GLU A 53 12.18 -10.41 -19.51
C GLU A 53 11.06 -10.76 -18.52
N PHE A 54 11.02 -12.00 -18.06
CA PHE A 54 10.08 -12.45 -17.03
C PHE A 54 10.23 -11.58 -15.77
N ASN A 55 11.45 -11.44 -15.25
CA ASN A 55 11.79 -10.75 -14.00
C ASN A 55 11.60 -9.22 -14.05
N LYS A 56 11.69 -8.59 -15.23
CA LYS A 56 11.50 -7.13 -15.39
C LYS A 56 10.17 -6.61 -14.85
N ASN A 57 9.19 -7.50 -14.64
CA ASN A 57 7.90 -7.14 -14.10
C ASN A 57 7.69 -7.49 -12.61
N ILE A 58 8.61 -8.10 -11.83
CA ILE A 58 8.33 -8.53 -10.43
C ILE A 58 7.90 -7.38 -9.51
N MET A 59 6.63 -7.35 -9.15
CA MET A 59 5.98 -6.51 -8.16
C MET A 59 5.12 -7.37 -7.23
N VAL A 60 4.98 -6.92 -5.98
CA VAL A 60 4.13 -7.59 -4.99
C VAL A 60 2.68 -7.11 -5.16
N ASP A 61 1.71 -8.00 -5.01
CA ASP A 61 0.30 -7.65 -4.99
C ASP A 61 -0.08 -6.88 -3.70
N THR A 62 -1.36 -6.48 -3.59
CA THR A 62 -1.90 -5.78 -2.41
C THR A 62 -1.84 -6.59 -1.12
N TYR A 63 -1.61 -7.91 -1.21
CA TYR A 63 -1.50 -8.86 -0.11
C TYR A 63 -0.06 -9.28 0.18
N GLY A 64 0.92 -8.75 -0.57
CA GLY A 64 2.34 -9.05 -0.41
C GLY A 64 2.83 -10.30 -1.16
N ASN A 65 1.99 -10.93 -2.00
CA ASN A 65 2.42 -12.04 -2.83
C ASN A 65 3.30 -11.53 -3.96
N PHE A 66 4.47 -12.16 -4.14
CA PHE A 66 5.39 -11.82 -5.22
C PHE A 66 4.86 -12.19 -6.60
N MET A 67 3.96 -13.19 -6.67
CA MET A 67 3.40 -13.73 -7.90
C MET A 67 2.00 -14.27 -7.60
N TYR A 68 1.03 -14.01 -8.47
CA TYR A 68 -0.34 -14.52 -8.34
C TYR A 68 -0.94 -14.89 -9.70
N LEU A 69 -1.86 -15.85 -9.67
CA LEU A 69 -2.56 -16.40 -10.82
C LEU A 69 -3.86 -15.63 -11.03
N CYS A 70 -4.00 -15.02 -12.20
CA CYS A 70 -5.24 -14.36 -12.58
C CYS A 70 -6.28 -15.39 -13.02
N GLU A 71 -7.57 -15.03 -12.93
CA GLU A 71 -8.68 -15.92 -13.32
C GLU A 71 -8.63 -16.36 -14.79
N ASN A 72 -7.92 -15.60 -15.64
CA ASN A 72 -7.69 -15.92 -17.04
C ASN A 72 -6.49 -16.86 -17.28
N GLY A 73 -5.86 -17.36 -16.21
CA GLY A 73 -4.73 -18.28 -16.29
C GLY A 73 -3.37 -17.61 -16.46
N ASP A 74 -3.27 -16.27 -16.48
CA ASP A 74 -1.98 -15.57 -16.56
C ASP A 74 -1.27 -15.50 -15.21
N ILE A 75 0.07 -15.58 -15.22
CA ILE A 75 0.89 -15.14 -14.08
C ILE A 75 1.20 -13.66 -14.27
N ASN A 76 0.60 -12.84 -13.41
CA ASN A 76 0.95 -11.43 -13.35
C ASN A 76 2.01 -11.20 -12.29
N MET A 77 3.09 -10.55 -12.71
CA MET A 77 4.17 -10.12 -11.84
C MET A 77 3.81 -8.82 -11.11
N GLY A 78 2.55 -8.64 -10.75
CA GLY A 78 2.06 -7.43 -10.10
C GLY A 78 1.80 -6.27 -11.06
N ARG A 79 1.00 -5.34 -10.56
CA ARG A 79 0.31 -4.34 -11.38
C ARG A 79 1.29 -3.33 -11.96
N LYS A 80 1.00 -2.91 -13.21
CA LYS A 80 1.50 -1.70 -13.88
C LYS A 80 1.78 -0.58 -12.86
N ARG A 81 2.94 0.11 -12.96
CA ARG A 81 3.34 1.24 -12.09
C ARG A 81 2.11 2.07 -11.73
N LEU A 82 1.66 1.93 -10.49
CA LEU A 82 0.51 2.68 -10.02
C LEU A 82 0.97 4.12 -9.81
N THR A 83 0.51 5.00 -10.69
CA THR A 83 0.76 6.45 -10.65
C THR A 83 0.30 7.06 -9.34
N ARG A 84 -0.63 6.41 -8.63
CA ARG A 84 -1.13 6.85 -7.32
C ARG A 84 -0.01 7.09 -6.29
N TYR A 85 1.11 6.36 -6.36
CA TYR A 85 2.22 6.51 -5.41
C TYR A 85 3.34 7.41 -5.90
N ASP A 86 3.19 8.10 -7.03
CA ASP A 86 4.27 8.93 -7.59
C ASP A 86 4.69 10.07 -6.65
N ASN A 87 3.78 10.53 -5.80
CA ASN A 87 4.05 11.56 -4.79
C ASN A 87 4.56 11.00 -3.45
N ALA A 88 4.73 9.68 -3.31
CA ALA A 88 5.16 9.07 -2.06
C ALA A 88 6.56 9.54 -1.61
N VAL A 89 7.47 9.81 -2.55
CA VAL A 89 8.82 10.32 -2.25
C VAL A 89 8.73 11.73 -1.67
N GLN A 90 7.96 12.60 -2.31
CA GLN A 90 7.74 13.97 -1.82
C GLN A 90 7.07 13.98 -0.44
N LEU A 91 6.13 13.06 -0.19
CA LEU A 91 5.50 12.90 1.12
C LEU A 91 6.51 12.48 2.20
N TYR A 92 7.44 11.59 1.88
CA TYR A 92 8.51 11.20 2.80
C TYR A 92 9.51 12.33 3.05
N GLU A 93 9.91 13.03 2.00
CA GLU A 93 10.84 14.18 2.03
C GLU A 93 10.27 15.37 2.81
N SER A 94 8.94 15.52 2.85
CA SER A 94 8.27 16.53 3.68
C SER A 94 8.38 16.25 5.19
N GLY A 95 9.07 15.17 5.59
CA GLY A 95 9.31 14.82 6.98
C GLY A 95 8.39 13.72 7.54
N MET A 96 7.47 13.17 6.74
CA MET A 96 6.55 12.10 7.17
C MET A 96 7.27 10.78 7.34
N SER A 97 6.93 9.98 8.36
CA SER A 97 7.53 8.66 8.51
C SER A 97 7.06 7.70 7.40
N ILE A 98 7.76 6.59 7.21
CA ILE A 98 7.32 5.53 6.27
C ILE A 98 5.92 5.02 6.66
N GLN A 99 5.61 4.95 7.96
CA GLN A 99 4.29 4.55 8.44
C GLN A 99 3.23 5.61 8.07
N ASP A 100 3.52 6.89 8.27
CA ASP A 100 2.60 7.98 7.87
C ASP A 100 2.32 7.95 6.36
N CYS A 101 3.36 7.69 5.56
CA CYS A 101 3.19 7.49 4.12
C CYS A 101 2.34 6.24 3.85
N ALA A 102 2.56 5.14 4.56
CA ALA A 102 1.83 3.90 4.37
C ALA A 102 0.35 4.03 4.74
N ASP A 103 0.06 4.69 5.85
CA ASP A 103 -1.28 4.99 6.34
C ASP A 103 -2.02 5.89 5.36
N TYR A 104 -1.34 6.90 4.78
CA TYR A 104 -1.91 7.78 3.76
C TYR A 104 -2.37 7.02 2.51
N TYR A 105 -1.63 5.99 2.10
CA TYR A 105 -2.00 5.18 0.95
C TYR A 105 -2.73 3.87 1.31
N GLU A 106 -3.10 3.70 2.58
CA GLU A 106 -3.80 2.51 3.12
C GLU A 106 -3.10 1.19 2.75
N ILE A 107 -1.77 1.18 2.85
CA ILE A 107 -0.95 -0.01 2.62
C ILE A 107 -0.11 -0.31 3.84
N SER A 108 0.45 -1.51 3.91
CA SER A 108 1.40 -1.84 4.96
C SER A 108 2.65 -0.96 4.85
N ARG A 109 3.24 -0.64 6.01
CA ARG A 109 4.54 0.05 6.10
C ARG A 109 5.62 -0.60 5.24
N GLN A 110 5.63 -1.93 5.18
CA GLN A 110 6.58 -2.70 4.39
C GLN A 110 6.35 -2.49 2.88
N ALA A 111 5.10 -2.43 2.43
CA ALA A 111 4.76 -2.10 1.06
C ALA A 111 5.19 -0.67 0.72
N MET A 112 4.92 0.31 1.60
CA MET A 112 5.36 1.69 1.41
C MET A 112 6.89 1.82 1.36
N HIS A 113 7.60 1.15 2.26
CA HIS A 113 9.06 1.11 2.24
C HIS A 113 9.61 0.62 0.88
N LYS A 114 9.06 -0.47 0.35
CA LYS A 114 9.42 -1.00 -0.98
C LYS A 114 9.08 -0.01 -2.10
N ILE A 115 7.96 0.71 -1.99
CA ILE A 115 7.52 1.73 -2.96
C ILE A 115 8.48 2.93 -3.00
N LEU A 116 8.95 3.39 -1.83
CA LEU A 116 9.93 4.48 -1.71
C LEU A 116 11.30 4.07 -2.27
N ILE A 117 11.76 2.84 -1.98
CA ILE A 117 12.99 2.27 -2.58
C ILE A 117 12.90 2.27 -4.11
N ARG A 118 11.79 1.77 -4.67
CA ARG A 118 11.58 1.69 -6.13
C ARG A 118 11.52 3.06 -6.81
N ARG A 119 11.27 4.13 -6.05
CA ARG A 119 11.26 5.52 -6.53
C ARG A 119 12.54 6.28 -6.22
N ASN A 120 13.60 5.56 -5.84
CA ASN A 120 14.92 6.11 -5.54
C ASN A 120 14.90 7.18 -4.42
N CYS A 121 14.07 6.96 -3.40
CA CYS A 121 13.99 7.85 -2.24
C CYS A 121 15.26 7.73 -1.38
N GLY A 122 15.91 8.87 -1.09
CA GLY A 122 17.00 8.94 -0.12
C GLY A 122 16.45 8.84 1.31
N PHE A 123 16.63 7.68 1.95
CA PHE A 123 16.15 7.49 3.32
C PHE A 123 16.99 8.33 4.31
N ARG A 124 16.29 9.01 5.23
CA ARG A 124 16.90 9.75 6.34
C ARG A 124 17.66 8.79 7.27
N ASP A 125 18.77 9.27 7.82
CA ASP A 125 19.58 8.50 8.76
C ASP A 125 18.76 8.00 9.95
N ASN A 126 18.96 6.73 10.28
CA ASN A 126 18.23 6.03 11.32
C ASN A 126 18.80 6.39 12.71
N LEU A 127 18.77 7.67 13.08
CA LEU A 127 19.16 8.12 14.41
C LEU A 127 18.03 7.76 15.39
N LYS A 128 18.20 6.64 16.09
CA LYS A 128 17.33 6.19 17.16
C LYS A 128 17.85 6.75 18.48
N TYR A 129 17.04 7.57 19.15
CA TYR A 129 17.30 7.97 20.53
C TYR A 129 16.14 7.55 21.43
N GLY A 130 16.50 6.96 22.57
CA GLY A 130 15.66 6.84 23.75
C GLY A 130 14.71 5.64 23.82
N ASP A 131 14.10 5.51 24.99
CA ASP A 131 13.21 4.42 25.41
C ASP A 131 11.82 4.45 24.73
N GLU A 132 11.63 5.30 23.71
CA GLU A 132 10.36 5.63 23.02
C GLU A 132 10.10 4.80 21.74
N ASN A 133 10.40 3.50 21.79
CA ASN A 133 10.37 2.66 20.61
C ASN A 133 8.96 2.10 20.29
N HIS A 134 8.39 2.58 19.18
CA HIS A 134 7.01 2.46 18.70
C HIS A 134 6.55 1.06 18.21
N PHE A 135 7.21 -0.04 18.60
CA PHE A 135 6.81 -1.41 18.17
C PHE A 135 5.56 -1.95 18.90
N PHE A 136 4.84 -1.13 19.67
CA PHE A 136 3.60 -1.52 20.36
C PHE A 136 2.37 -1.40 19.43
N ARG A 137 1.59 -2.48 19.27
CA ARG A 137 0.43 -2.59 18.37
C ARG A 137 -0.83 -2.98 19.15
N ASP A 138 -1.95 -2.30 18.86
CA ASP A 138 -3.32 -2.83 18.96
C ASP A 138 -4.25 -2.10 17.96
N VAL A 139 -5.17 -2.86 17.34
CA VAL A 139 -6.14 -2.36 16.34
C VAL A 139 -7.45 -2.05 17.08
N ASP A 140 -7.65 -0.80 17.47
CA ASP A 140 -8.89 -0.34 18.13
C ASP A 140 -10.05 -0.32 17.11
N PRO A 141 -11.14 -1.08 17.34
CA PRO A 141 -12.35 -1.07 16.50
C PRO A 141 -13.00 0.32 16.35
N ASN A 142 -12.63 1.29 17.20
CA ASN A 142 -13.11 2.66 17.16
C ASN A 142 -12.20 3.62 16.35
N ASN A 143 -11.22 3.11 15.61
CA ASN A 143 -10.31 3.91 14.78
C ASN A 143 -10.91 4.26 13.41
N THR A 144 -12.03 4.99 13.43
CA THR A 144 -12.74 5.43 12.23
C THR A 144 -11.90 6.37 11.37
N LYS A 145 -12.16 6.42 10.06
CA LYS A 145 -11.47 7.32 9.11
C LYS A 145 -11.45 8.78 9.57
N LYS A 146 -12.54 9.23 10.19
CA LYS A 146 -12.66 10.54 10.88
C LYS A 146 -11.58 10.75 11.94
N ARG A 147 -11.33 9.75 12.80
CA ARG A 147 -10.37 9.82 13.90
C ARG A 147 -8.93 9.85 13.37
N ARG A 148 -8.63 9.11 12.29
CA ARG A 148 -7.33 9.14 11.60
C ARG A 148 -7.03 10.53 11.02
N VAL A 149 -7.99 11.13 10.35
CA VAL A 149 -7.87 12.47 9.74
C VAL A 149 -7.65 13.56 10.81
N GLN A 150 -8.40 13.49 11.91
CA GLN A 150 -8.20 14.39 13.06
C GLN A 150 -6.81 14.22 13.69
N HIS A 151 -6.38 12.98 13.91
CA HIS A 151 -5.06 12.69 14.47
C HIS A 151 -3.91 13.22 13.58
N PHE A 152 -4.06 13.10 12.27
CA PHE A 152 -3.09 13.62 11.29
C PHE A 152 -2.99 15.15 11.34
N THR A 153 -4.14 15.82 11.45
CA THR A 153 -4.22 17.29 11.57
C THR A 153 -3.51 17.76 12.84
N ASP A 154 -3.76 17.12 13.98
CA ASP A 154 -3.11 17.46 15.25
C ASP A 154 -1.59 17.27 15.19
N LYS A 155 -1.13 16.20 14.51
CA LYS A 155 0.30 15.95 14.30
C LYS A 155 0.94 17.02 13.41
N ALA A 156 0.24 17.47 12.38
CA ALA A 156 0.69 18.55 11.51
C ALA A 156 0.76 19.90 12.24
N ILE A 157 -0.18 20.19 13.15
CA ILE A 157 -0.11 21.37 14.02
C ILE A 157 1.10 21.29 14.96
N LYS A 158 1.31 20.15 15.63
CA LYS A 158 2.44 19.95 16.53
C LYS A 158 3.80 20.08 15.84
N LYS A 159 3.89 19.66 14.58
CA LYS A 159 5.09 19.79 13.75
C LYS A 159 5.25 21.18 13.11
N GLY A 160 4.28 22.10 13.30
CA GLY A 160 4.30 23.44 12.71
C GLY A 160 4.00 23.47 11.20
N ILE A 161 3.56 22.35 10.61
CA ILE A 161 3.20 22.24 9.19
C ILE A 161 1.85 22.93 8.94
N LEU A 162 0.92 22.80 9.90
CA LEU A 162 -0.34 23.51 9.90
C LEU A 162 -0.37 24.52 11.04
N ILE A 163 -0.76 25.75 10.73
CA ILE A 163 -0.96 26.79 11.73
C ILE A 163 -2.45 26.88 11.99
N ARG A 164 -2.87 26.65 13.24
CA ARG A 164 -4.26 26.84 13.64
C ARG A 164 -4.55 28.34 13.74
N PRO A 165 -5.46 28.90 12.93
CA PRO A 165 -5.83 30.30 13.03
C PRO A 165 -6.67 30.56 14.28
N VAL A 166 -6.68 31.82 14.71
CA VAL A 166 -7.48 32.29 15.85
C VAL A 166 -8.90 32.73 15.47
N LYS A 167 -9.16 32.88 14.16
CA LYS A 167 -10.44 33.33 13.60
C LYS A 167 -11.08 32.20 12.81
N CYS A 168 -12.41 32.11 12.89
CA CYS A 168 -13.22 31.26 12.02
C CYS A 168 -13.21 31.80 10.58
N GLU A 169 -13.02 30.93 9.59
CA GLU A 169 -13.00 31.31 8.18
C GLU A 169 -14.40 31.68 7.64
N LYS A 170 -15.47 31.12 8.22
CA LYS A 170 -16.85 31.40 7.78
C LYS A 170 -17.43 32.68 8.38
N CYS A 171 -17.24 32.90 9.68
CA CYS A 171 -17.90 34.00 10.41
C CYS A 171 -16.94 35.02 11.04
N GLY A 172 -15.63 34.79 11.00
CA GLY A 172 -14.62 35.68 11.58
C GLY A 172 -14.51 35.64 13.12
N ASP A 173 -15.40 34.88 13.79
CA ASP A 173 -15.45 34.79 15.25
C ASP A 173 -14.17 34.18 15.84
N THR A 174 -13.73 34.70 16.98
CA THR A 174 -12.57 34.22 17.75
C THR A 174 -13.10 33.50 18.98
N GLN A 175 -13.64 32.31 18.78
CA GLN A 175 -14.12 31.51 19.90
C GLN A 175 -12.92 31.10 20.76
N VAL A 176 -12.92 31.57 22.00
CA VAL A 176 -11.99 31.15 23.03
C VAL A 176 -12.84 30.58 24.17
N PHE A 177 -12.53 29.38 24.61
CA PHE A 177 -13.22 28.75 25.73
C PHE A 177 -12.81 29.44 27.04
N SER A 178 -13.62 29.28 28.09
CA SER A 178 -13.37 29.87 29.42
C SER A 178 -12.03 29.44 30.05
N ASP A 179 -11.47 28.32 29.59
CA ASP A 179 -10.16 27.79 29.98
C ASP A 179 -8.98 28.34 29.14
N GLY A 180 -9.25 29.29 28.24
CA GLY A 180 -8.26 29.92 27.37
C GLY A 180 -7.92 29.11 26.11
N ARG A 181 -8.55 27.95 25.86
CA ARG A 181 -8.31 27.18 24.63
C ARG A 181 -8.96 27.84 23.41
N ASN A 182 -8.28 27.76 22.27
CA ASN A 182 -8.81 28.16 20.98
C ASN A 182 -9.98 27.23 20.58
N GLY A 183 -11.16 27.81 20.35
CA GLY A 183 -12.41 27.14 19.97
C GLY A 183 -12.61 26.96 18.47
N ILE A 184 -11.61 27.31 17.66
CA ILE A 184 -11.58 27.02 16.22
C ILE A 184 -11.15 25.57 15.99
N GLN A 185 -12.00 24.84 15.28
CA GLN A 185 -11.86 23.42 14.98
C GLN A 185 -11.46 23.21 13.52
N ALA A 186 -10.71 22.13 13.30
CA ALA A 186 -10.42 21.62 11.97
C ALA A 186 -11.66 20.90 11.42
N HIS A 187 -12.25 21.42 10.34
CA HIS A 187 -13.31 20.76 9.59
C HIS A 187 -12.75 20.13 8.31
N HIS A 188 -13.09 18.87 8.08
CA HIS A 188 -12.67 18.11 6.90
C HIS A 188 -13.90 17.83 6.03
N SER A 189 -13.93 18.43 4.84
CA SER A 189 -14.99 18.21 3.85
C SER A 189 -14.78 16.94 3.02
N ASP A 190 -13.51 16.53 2.88
CA ASP A 190 -13.07 15.31 2.23
C ASP A 190 -12.06 14.59 3.15
N TYR A 191 -12.43 13.40 3.62
CA TYR A 191 -11.57 12.64 4.53
C TYR A 191 -10.32 12.05 3.84
N ASP A 192 -10.22 12.11 2.51
CA ASP A 192 -9.01 11.73 1.78
C ASP A 192 -7.97 12.87 1.70
N LYS A 193 -8.33 14.08 2.14
CA LYS A 193 -7.46 15.27 2.16
C LYS A 193 -7.26 15.82 3.59
N PRO A 194 -6.49 15.13 4.44
CA PRO A 194 -6.41 15.45 5.87
C PRO A 194 -5.74 16.78 6.21
N LEU A 195 -5.00 17.39 5.28
CA LEU A 195 -4.39 18.72 5.45
C LEU A 195 -5.22 19.84 4.82
N ASP A 196 -6.22 19.48 4.00
CA ASP A 196 -7.17 20.43 3.41
C ASP A 196 -8.30 20.65 4.40
N VAL A 197 -8.01 21.55 5.34
CA VAL A 197 -8.84 21.78 6.53
C VAL A 197 -9.43 23.17 6.44
N MET A 198 -10.75 23.25 6.58
CA MET A 198 -11.44 24.52 6.79
C MET A 198 -11.49 24.81 8.30
N TRP A 199 -11.11 26.00 8.71
CA TRP A 199 -11.04 26.36 10.13
C TRP A 199 -12.33 27.02 10.59
N LEU A 200 -13.17 26.24 11.26
CA LEU A 200 -14.52 26.65 11.64
C LEU A 200 -14.70 26.69 13.16
N CYS A 201 -15.44 27.69 13.62
CA CYS A 201 -15.95 27.69 14.98
C CYS A 201 -17.00 26.58 15.15
N GLN A 202 -17.27 26.16 16.39
CA GLN A 202 -18.15 25.03 16.65
C GLN A 202 -19.54 25.20 16.00
N LYS A 203 -20.11 26.41 16.04
CA LYS A 203 -21.43 26.69 15.42
C LYS A 203 -21.40 26.49 13.90
N CYS A 204 -20.42 27.09 13.23
CA CYS A 204 -20.26 26.97 11.77
C CYS A 204 -19.94 25.54 11.33
N HIS A 205 -19.18 24.79 12.15
CA HIS A 205 -18.85 23.40 11.88
C HIS A 205 -20.11 22.51 11.87
N HIS A 206 -20.98 22.67 12.87
CA HIS A 206 -22.24 21.90 12.92
C HIS A 206 -23.21 22.33 11.81
N GLU A 207 -23.25 23.62 11.47
CA GLU A 207 -24.09 24.12 10.39
C GLU A 207 -23.67 23.56 9.03
N TRP A 208 -22.37 23.38 8.79
CA TRP A 208 -21.88 22.77 7.55
C TRP A 208 -22.41 21.34 7.37
N HIS A 209 -22.35 20.51 8.41
CA HIS A 209 -22.86 19.11 8.38
C HIS A 209 -24.39 19.01 8.30
N LYS A 210 -25.13 20.11 8.54
CA LYS A 210 -26.58 20.15 8.27
C LYS A 210 -26.89 20.37 6.79
N GLN A 211 -25.99 21.03 6.06
CA GLN A 211 -26.18 21.43 4.67
C GLN A 211 -25.40 20.54 3.70
N ASN A 212 -24.39 19.81 4.17
CA ASN A 212 -23.47 19.03 3.36
C ASN A 212 -23.18 17.67 3.99
N VAL A 213 -22.79 16.71 3.15
CA VAL A 213 -22.31 15.38 3.56
C VAL A 213 -20.82 15.30 3.31
N VAL A 214 -20.08 14.67 4.21
CA VAL A 214 -18.64 14.48 4.06
C VAL A 214 -18.36 13.47 2.95
N ILE A 215 -17.41 13.79 2.07
CA ILE A 215 -16.99 12.90 0.99
C ILE A 215 -16.07 11.82 1.55
N ASN A 216 -16.22 10.58 1.06
CA ASN A 216 -15.38 9.43 1.41
C ASN A 216 -15.44 9.01 2.88
N GLU A 217 -16.61 9.15 3.52
CA GLU A 217 -16.82 8.76 4.92
C GLU A 217 -16.74 7.23 5.16
N LYS A 218 -17.11 6.41 4.16
CA LYS A 218 -17.06 4.94 4.21
C LYS A 218 -15.93 4.37 3.36
N GLU A 219 -15.37 3.24 3.77
CA GLU A 219 -14.36 2.48 3.01
C GLU A 219 -15.05 1.74 1.85
N ASN A 220 -14.46 1.76 0.64
CA ASN A 220 -14.97 1.00 -0.51
C ASN A 220 -14.71 -0.51 -0.30
N GLU A 221 -15.69 -1.37 -0.61
CA GLU A 221 -15.56 -2.82 -0.45
C GLU A 221 -14.42 -3.41 -1.32
N PRO A 222 -13.56 -4.27 -0.76
CA PRO A 222 -12.44 -4.86 -1.50
C PRO A 222 -12.93 -5.95 -2.47
N GLY A 223 -12.65 -5.76 -3.76
CA GLY A 223 -12.78 -6.82 -4.77
C GLY A 223 -11.78 -7.97 -4.51
N ASN A 224 -12.29 -9.21 -4.55
CA ASN A 224 -11.57 -10.45 -4.28
C ASN A 224 -10.63 -10.85 -5.45
N PRO A 225 -9.36 -11.21 -5.23
CA PRO A 225 -8.54 -11.82 -6.28
C PRO A 225 -8.27 -13.32 -6.03
N SER A 226 -8.31 -14.07 -7.13
CA SER A 226 -7.95 -15.48 -7.25
C SER A 226 -6.45 -15.78 -7.02
N GLY A 227 -6.15 -16.96 -6.47
CA GLY A 227 -4.93 -17.79 -6.64
C GLY A 227 -3.54 -17.22 -6.29
N ARG A 228 -3.00 -17.53 -5.10
CA ARG A 228 -1.60 -17.25 -4.68
C ARG A 228 -0.60 -18.31 -5.19
N ILE A 229 0.62 -17.91 -5.56
CA ILE A 229 1.75 -18.86 -5.75
C ILE A 229 2.34 -19.24 -4.39
N ASP A 230 2.45 -20.54 -4.11
CA ASP A 230 2.88 -21.06 -2.82
C ASP A 230 4.38 -21.37 -2.75
N ILE A 231 4.95 -21.87 -3.85
CA ILE A 231 6.35 -22.31 -3.90
C ILE A 231 7.01 -21.97 -5.24
N LEU A 232 8.28 -21.58 -5.16
CA LEU A 232 9.15 -21.30 -6.31
C LEU A 232 10.35 -22.24 -6.22
N THR A 233 10.68 -22.91 -7.32
CA THR A 233 11.91 -23.70 -7.46
C THR A 233 12.69 -23.24 -8.68
N GLY A 234 13.96 -23.65 -8.79
CA GLY A 234 14.67 -23.52 -10.04
C GLY A 234 16.12 -23.99 -10.00
N GLY A 235 16.64 -24.36 -11.17
CA GLY A 235 18.06 -24.67 -11.35
C GLY A 235 18.91 -23.40 -11.18
N PHE A 236 20.04 -23.50 -10.50
CA PHE A 236 21.03 -22.41 -10.55
C PHE A 236 21.59 -22.31 -11.98
N PRO A 237 21.71 -21.09 -12.55
CA PRO A 237 22.35 -20.89 -13.84
C PRO A 237 23.84 -21.27 -13.84
#